data_AF-A0A520S7D2-F1
#
_entry.id   AF-A0A520S7D2-F1
#
_cell.length_a   1.000
_cell.length_b   1.000
_cell.length_c   1.000
_cell.angle_alpha   90.00
_cell.angle_beta   90.00
_cell.angle_gamma   90.00
#
_symmetry.space_group_name_H-M   'P 1'
#
loop_
_entity.id
_entity.type
_entity.pdbx_description
1 polymer ?
#
loop_
_entity_poly.entity_id
_entity_poly.type
_entity_poly.pdbx_seq_one_letter_code
_entity_poly.pdbx_strand_id
1 'polypeptide(L)'
;HGPLRDPDGFNFPESRLFHDAATLPKLLSAGRGHLGFVFAIAFAIVGTWVVKRWHLGFEMRVTGLSASAAKFAGYSRDRTVWMALLMGGAISGFAGVVEVTGNIGQLVPTISPSYGFTAIIVAFLARLHPLAVIPAGLLVALSYLAGEAAQLSLGVPAASTQVFQGLLLFFLLGTSLFVNYRVRLGQVA
;
A
#
# COMPACT_ATOMS: atom_id res chain seq x y z
N HIS A 1 -20.04 -14.60 -22.36
CA HIS A 1 -20.57 -14.56 -20.99
C HIS A 1 -19.74 -15.51 -20.14
N GLY A 2 -18.78 -14.97 -19.37
CA GLY A 2 -17.86 -15.81 -18.60
C GLY A 2 -18.54 -16.42 -17.35
N PRO A 3 -18.05 -17.56 -16.84
CA PRO A 3 -18.69 -18.32 -15.75
C PRO A 3 -18.83 -17.57 -14.42
N LEU A 4 -18.07 -16.48 -14.24
CA LEU A 4 -18.09 -15.67 -13.01
C LEU A 4 -19.06 -14.48 -13.08
N ARG A 5 -19.61 -14.17 -14.25
CA ARG A 5 -20.51 -13.01 -14.43
C ARG A 5 -21.86 -13.31 -13.80
N ASP A 6 -22.40 -12.34 -13.08
CA ASP A 6 -23.73 -12.45 -12.52
C ASP A 6 -24.79 -12.58 -13.63
N PRO A 7 -25.57 -13.69 -13.69
CA PRO A 7 -26.70 -13.78 -14.61
C PRO A 7 -27.80 -12.76 -14.32
N ASP A 8 -27.92 -12.28 -13.07
CA ASP A 8 -28.91 -11.28 -12.67
C ASP A 8 -28.36 -9.84 -12.68
N GLY A 9 -27.10 -9.67 -13.11
CA GLY A 9 -26.37 -8.39 -13.06
C GLY A 9 -26.73 -7.38 -14.15
N PHE A 10 -27.91 -7.46 -14.79
CA PHE A 10 -28.42 -6.48 -15.79
C PHE A 10 -27.37 -5.94 -16.79
N ASN A 11 -26.57 -6.82 -17.38
CA ASN A 11 -25.45 -6.48 -18.28
C ASN A 11 -24.25 -5.74 -17.67
N PHE A 12 -24.21 -5.47 -16.36
CA PHE A 12 -23.01 -4.98 -15.68
C PHE A 12 -21.92 -6.09 -15.63
N PRO A 13 -20.64 -5.71 -15.77
CA PRO A 13 -19.50 -6.64 -15.74
C PRO A 13 -19.08 -6.98 -14.30
N GLU A 14 -20.02 -7.46 -13.49
CA GLU A 14 -19.82 -7.80 -12.07
C GLU A 14 -20.04 -9.29 -11.83
N SER A 15 -19.40 -9.84 -10.79
CA SER A 15 -19.73 -11.19 -10.31
C SER A 15 -20.96 -11.17 -9.43
N ARG A 16 -21.50 -12.35 -9.14
CA ARG A 16 -22.46 -12.48 -8.03
C ARG A 16 -21.85 -11.96 -6.73
N LEU A 17 -22.72 -11.47 -5.86
CA LEU A 17 -22.38 -11.19 -4.46
C LEU A 17 -21.82 -12.45 -3.80
N PHE A 18 -20.75 -12.27 -3.02
CA PHE A 18 -20.17 -13.36 -2.26
C PHE A 18 -21.11 -13.81 -1.15
N HIS A 19 -21.11 -15.11 -0.91
CA HIS A 19 -21.81 -15.69 0.24
C HIS A 19 -21.22 -15.15 1.55
N ASP A 20 -22.01 -15.09 2.61
CA ASP A 20 -21.60 -14.59 3.94
C ASP A 20 -20.37 -15.32 4.54
N ALA A 21 -20.04 -16.51 4.04
CA ALA A 21 -18.86 -17.27 4.46
C ALA A 21 -17.57 -16.82 3.73
N ALA A 22 -17.73 -16.16 2.59
CA ALA A 22 -16.65 -15.62 1.76
C ALA A 22 -16.48 -14.10 1.95
N THR A 23 -17.30 -13.47 2.80
CA THR A 23 -17.14 -12.07 3.19
C THR A 23 -16.43 -11.95 4.53
N LEU A 24 -15.60 -10.91 4.68
CA LEU A 24 -14.93 -10.65 5.95
C LEU A 24 -15.94 -10.11 6.97
N PRO A 25 -15.98 -10.66 8.20
CA PRO A 25 -16.89 -10.16 9.21
C PRO A 25 -16.55 -8.71 9.57
N LYS A 26 -17.60 -7.92 9.72
CA LYS A 26 -17.53 -6.50 10.06
C LYS A 26 -17.11 -6.36 11.52
N LEU A 27 -16.18 -5.45 11.78
CA LEU A 27 -15.62 -5.23 13.12
C LEU A 27 -16.45 -4.22 13.93
N LEU A 28 -17.15 -3.33 13.23
CA LEU A 28 -18.02 -2.32 13.81
C LEU A 28 -19.45 -2.52 13.29
N SER A 29 -20.42 -2.48 14.20
CA SER A 29 -21.85 -2.55 13.86
C SER A 29 -22.33 -1.31 13.07
N ALA A 30 -21.64 -0.17 13.25
CA ALA A 30 -21.83 1.05 12.47
C ALA A 30 -20.51 1.41 11.76
N GLY A 31 -20.48 1.29 10.43
CA GLY A 31 -19.37 1.73 9.59
C GLY A 31 -18.86 0.66 8.60
N ARG A 32 -17.82 1.02 7.85
CA ARG A 32 -17.15 0.17 6.86
C ARG A 32 -15.95 -0.63 7.43
N GLY A 33 -15.78 -0.66 8.75
CA GLY A 33 -14.66 -1.36 9.39
C GLY A 33 -14.82 -2.88 9.33
N HIS A 34 -13.82 -3.58 8.78
CA HIS A 34 -13.78 -5.04 8.67
C HIS A 34 -12.48 -5.60 9.25
N LEU A 35 -12.39 -6.93 9.39
CA LEU A 35 -11.19 -7.63 9.87
C LEU A 35 -9.90 -7.33 9.08
N GLY A 36 -10.00 -6.72 7.89
CA GLY A 36 -8.84 -6.26 7.13
C GLY A 36 -7.91 -5.34 7.91
N PHE A 37 -8.46 -4.50 8.80
CA PHE A 37 -7.65 -3.64 9.66
C PHE A 37 -6.79 -4.43 10.66
N VAL A 38 -7.33 -5.52 11.20
CA VAL A 38 -6.59 -6.42 12.10
C VAL A 38 -5.46 -7.09 11.34
N PHE A 39 -5.72 -7.55 10.11
CA PHE A 39 -4.66 -8.09 9.25
C PHE A 39 -3.58 -7.06 8.94
N ALA A 40 -3.94 -5.80 8.65
CA ALA A 40 -2.97 -4.73 8.42
C ALA A 40 -2.03 -4.53 9.62
N ILE A 41 -2.58 -4.49 10.84
CA ILE A 41 -1.78 -4.41 12.08
C ILE A 41 -0.88 -5.64 12.22
N ALA A 42 -1.43 -6.84 12.01
CA ALA A 42 -0.66 -8.08 12.11
C ALA A 42 0.52 -8.08 11.11
N PHE A 43 0.29 -7.71 9.85
CA PHE A 43 1.36 -7.59 8.85
C PHE A 43 2.39 -6.51 9.20
N ALA A 44 1.98 -5.38 9.78
CA ALA A 44 2.92 -4.35 10.23
C ALA A 44 3.83 -4.84 11.36
N ILE A 45 3.27 -5.60 12.33
CA ILE A 45 4.02 -6.21 13.43
C ILE A 45 4.96 -7.29 12.91
N VAL A 46 4.44 -8.25 12.14
CA VAL A 46 5.21 -9.35 11.56
C VAL A 46 6.30 -8.80 10.64
N GLY A 47 5.99 -7.84 9.78
CA GLY A 47 6.96 -7.18 8.91
C GLY A 47 8.05 -6.48 9.70
N THR A 48 7.72 -5.81 10.82
CA THR A 48 8.72 -5.21 11.70
C THR A 48 9.63 -6.27 12.33
N TRP A 49 9.07 -7.39 12.75
CA TRP A 49 9.85 -8.50 13.32
C TRP A 49 10.76 -9.15 12.27
N VAL A 50 10.25 -9.44 11.07
CA VAL A 50 11.03 -9.99 9.94
C VAL A 50 12.21 -9.07 9.60
N VAL A 51 11.95 -7.76 9.47
CA VAL A 51 12.96 -6.78 9.07
C VAL A 51 14.02 -6.53 10.17
N LYS A 52 13.66 -6.66 11.46
CA LYS A 52 14.58 -6.37 12.57
C LYS A 52 15.29 -7.59 13.13
N ARG A 53 14.66 -8.77 13.09
CA ARG A 53 15.12 -9.96 13.84
C ARG A 53 15.40 -11.18 12.97
N TRP A 54 14.84 -11.27 11.77
CA TRP A 54 15.03 -12.44 10.92
C TRP A 54 16.17 -12.23 9.92
N HIS A 55 16.96 -13.29 9.70
CA HIS A 55 17.96 -13.43 8.63
C HIS A 55 17.50 -12.90 7.28
N LEU A 56 16.24 -13.12 6.88
CA LEU A 56 15.72 -12.62 5.60
C LEU A 56 15.74 -11.10 5.52
N GLY A 57 15.36 -10.42 6.60
CA GLY A 57 15.42 -8.96 6.71
C GLY A 57 16.85 -8.42 6.67
N PHE A 58 17.78 -9.15 7.30
CA PHE A 58 19.20 -8.81 7.28
C PHE A 58 19.80 -8.99 5.88
N GLU A 59 19.55 -10.13 5.22
CA GLU A 59 19.97 -10.41 3.84
C GLU A 59 19.46 -9.33 2.87
N MET A 60 18.17 -8.97 2.95
CA MET A 60 17.59 -7.88 2.15
C MET A 60 18.24 -6.51 2.43
N ARG A 61 18.57 -6.19 3.68
CA ARG A 61 19.23 -4.92 4.01
C ARG A 61 20.67 -4.87 3.50
N VAL A 62 21.44 -5.94 3.70
CA VAL A 62 22.84 -5.98 3.28
C VAL A 62 22.95 -5.94 1.75
N THR A 63 22.14 -6.72 1.04
CA THR A 63 22.07 -6.70 -0.43
C THR A 63 21.65 -5.34 -0.98
N GLY A 64 20.73 -4.65 -0.31
CA GLY A 64 20.31 -3.30 -0.69
C GLY A 64 21.38 -2.22 -0.48
N LEU A 65 22.28 -2.39 0.50
CA LEU A 65 23.39 -1.46 0.76
C LEU A 65 24.57 -1.69 -0.19
N SER A 66 24.96 -2.94 -0.41
CA SER A 66 26.04 -3.29 -1.34
C SER A 66 25.95 -4.74 -1.80
N ALA A 67 25.86 -4.94 -3.11
CA ALA A 67 25.89 -6.26 -3.71
C ALA A 67 27.21 -7.00 -3.46
N SER A 68 28.33 -6.27 -3.38
CA SER A 68 29.64 -6.86 -3.07
C SER A 68 29.69 -7.34 -1.61
N ALA A 69 29.21 -6.52 -0.67
CA ALA A 69 29.16 -6.90 0.75
C ALA A 69 28.27 -8.12 0.99
N ALA A 70 27.14 -8.22 0.29
CA ALA A 70 26.27 -9.39 0.36
C ALA A 70 26.95 -10.67 -0.12
N LYS A 71 27.72 -10.60 -1.22
CA LYS A 71 28.50 -11.76 -1.71
C LYS A 71 29.57 -12.19 -0.72
N PHE A 72 30.28 -11.24 -0.09
CA PHE A 72 31.24 -11.55 0.97
C PHE A 72 30.58 -12.23 2.19
N ALA A 73 29.34 -11.87 2.51
CA ALA A 73 28.57 -12.49 3.58
C ALA A 73 27.91 -13.83 3.18
N GLY A 74 28.11 -14.31 1.94
CA GLY A 74 27.56 -15.58 1.45
C GLY A 74 26.11 -15.51 0.97
N TYR A 75 25.53 -14.32 0.81
CA TYR A 75 24.16 -14.15 0.34
C TYR A 75 24.08 -14.10 -1.19
N SER A 76 23.05 -14.74 -1.74
CA SER A 76 22.76 -14.69 -3.18
C SER A 76 21.83 -13.52 -3.48
N ARG A 77 22.32 -12.58 -4.29
CA ARG A 77 21.55 -11.41 -4.75
C ARG A 77 20.26 -11.85 -5.44
N ASP A 78 20.36 -12.76 -6.40
CA ASP A 78 19.22 -13.15 -7.23
C ASP A 78 18.13 -13.82 -6.40
N ARG A 79 18.53 -14.68 -5.45
CA ARG A 79 17.60 -15.30 -4.50
C ARG A 79 16.91 -14.25 -3.63
N THR A 80 17.65 -13.26 -3.14
CA THR A 80 17.10 -12.18 -2.31
C THR A 80 16.07 -11.36 -3.07
N VAL A 81 16.36 -11.02 -4.34
CA VAL A 81 15.44 -10.27 -5.21
C VAL A 81 14.16 -11.06 -5.46
N TRP A 82 14.27 -12.33 -5.85
CA TRP A 82 13.11 -13.19 -6.08
C TRP A 82 12.26 -13.34 -4.82
N MET A 83 12.90 -13.54 -3.67
CA MET A 83 12.19 -13.67 -2.40
C MET A 83 11.46 -12.37 -2.03
N ALA A 84 12.08 -11.20 -2.22
CA ALA A 84 11.43 -9.91 -1.99
C ALA A 84 10.22 -9.70 -2.92
N LEU A 85 10.34 -10.05 -4.20
CA LEU A 85 9.25 -9.96 -5.18
C LEU A 85 8.09 -10.90 -4.82
N LEU A 86 8.38 -12.14 -4.47
CA LEU A 86 7.36 -13.13 -4.10
C LEU A 86 6.64 -12.74 -2.82
N MET A 87 7.37 -12.30 -1.78
CA MET A 87 6.76 -11.86 -0.52
C MET A 87 5.92 -10.59 -0.72
N GLY A 88 6.45 -9.60 -1.45
CA GLY A 88 5.71 -8.37 -1.76
C GLY A 88 4.46 -8.64 -2.58
N GLY A 89 4.56 -9.51 -3.60
CA GLY A 89 3.43 -9.94 -4.42
C GLY A 89 2.38 -10.69 -3.62
N ALA A 90 2.79 -11.60 -2.72
CA ALA A 90 1.87 -12.34 -1.86
C ALA A 90 1.11 -11.42 -0.89
N ILE A 91 1.80 -10.48 -0.24
CA ILE A 91 1.17 -9.52 0.68
C ILE A 91 0.23 -8.56 -0.08
N SER A 92 0.64 -8.08 -1.25
CA SER A 92 -0.19 -7.22 -2.11
C SER A 92 -1.43 -7.95 -2.61
N GLY A 93 -1.28 -9.21 -3.05
CA GLY A 93 -2.40 -10.07 -3.45
C GLY A 93 -3.37 -10.31 -2.29
N PHE A 94 -2.86 -10.58 -1.08
CA PHE A 94 -3.69 -10.72 0.11
C PHE A 94 -4.46 -9.44 0.43
N ALA A 95 -3.83 -8.27 0.31
CA ALA A 95 -4.51 -6.99 0.48
C ALA A 95 -5.66 -6.81 -0.53
N GLY A 96 -5.46 -7.21 -1.79
CA GLY A 96 -6.52 -7.23 -2.79
C GLY A 96 -7.68 -8.14 -2.42
N VAL A 97 -7.41 -9.36 -1.94
CA VAL A 97 -8.45 -10.29 -1.46
C VAL A 97 -9.24 -9.66 -0.32
N VAL A 98 -8.56 -9.00 0.63
CA VAL A 98 -9.20 -8.32 1.76
C VAL A 98 -10.11 -7.17 1.32
N GLU A 99 -9.74 -6.41 0.28
CA GLU A 99 -10.58 -5.34 -0.26
C GLU A 99 -11.84 -5.89 -0.92
N VAL A 100 -11.69 -6.92 -1.77
CA VAL A 100 -12.82 -7.53 -2.50
C VAL A 100 -13.78 -8.23 -1.54
N THR A 101 -13.27 -8.98 -0.56
CA THR A 101 -14.11 -9.75 0.38
C THR A 101 -14.65 -8.92 1.54
N GLY A 102 -14.03 -7.78 1.85
CA GLY A 102 -14.43 -6.92 2.96
C GLY A 102 -15.35 -5.78 2.56
N ASN A 103 -14.87 -4.89 1.69
CA ASN A 103 -15.54 -3.64 1.37
C ASN A 103 -16.47 -3.77 0.15
N ILE A 104 -16.03 -4.49 -0.89
CA ILE A 104 -16.77 -4.60 -2.15
C ILE A 104 -17.84 -5.71 -2.09
N GLY A 105 -17.48 -6.89 -1.55
CA GLY A 105 -18.37 -8.05 -1.44
C GLY A 105 -18.64 -8.81 -2.75
N GLN A 106 -17.97 -8.42 -3.84
CA GLN A 106 -18.09 -9.02 -5.17
C GLN A 106 -16.89 -8.62 -6.05
N LEU A 107 -16.66 -9.33 -7.14
CA LEU A 107 -15.66 -8.95 -8.14
C LEU A 107 -16.26 -7.92 -9.10
N VAL A 108 -15.63 -6.76 -9.14
CA VAL A 108 -15.92 -5.67 -10.07
C VAL A 108 -14.69 -5.40 -10.94
N PRO A 109 -14.81 -4.73 -12.11
CA PRO A 109 -13.66 -4.46 -12.98
C PRO A 109 -12.60 -3.57 -12.32
N THR A 110 -13.01 -2.68 -11.42
CA THR A 110 -12.14 -1.71 -10.75
C THR A 110 -12.14 -1.96 -9.25
N ILE A 111 -11.18 -2.76 -8.78
CA ILE A 111 -11.05 -3.14 -7.37
C ILE A 111 -10.18 -2.14 -6.59
N SER A 112 -9.20 -1.51 -7.25
CA SER A 112 -8.25 -0.60 -6.60
C SER A 112 -8.14 0.72 -7.37
N PRO A 113 -8.95 1.73 -7.06
CA PRO A 113 -8.84 3.05 -7.67
C PRO A 113 -7.57 3.76 -7.17
N SER A 114 -6.42 3.40 -7.74
CA SER A 114 -5.09 3.97 -7.48
C SER A 114 -4.45 3.67 -6.11
N TYR A 115 -4.97 2.71 -5.34
CA TYR A 115 -4.38 2.34 -4.04
C TYR A 115 -2.88 1.96 -4.11
N GLY A 116 -2.42 1.37 -5.22
CA GLY A 116 -1.00 1.09 -5.44
C GLY A 116 -0.13 2.36 -5.49
N PHE A 117 -0.60 3.43 -6.14
CA PHE A 117 0.11 4.72 -6.17
C PHE A 117 0.04 5.41 -4.81
N THR A 118 -1.11 5.38 -4.15
CA THR A 118 -1.27 5.91 -2.79
C THR A 118 -0.35 5.18 -1.80
N ALA A 119 -0.14 3.87 -1.95
CA ALA A 119 0.76 3.09 -1.11
C ALA A 119 2.23 3.54 -1.23
N ILE A 120 2.67 4.06 -2.38
CA ILE A 120 4.01 4.65 -2.53
C ILE A 120 4.17 5.83 -1.58
N ILE A 121 3.17 6.71 -1.52
CA ILE A 121 3.15 7.89 -0.63
C ILE A 121 3.25 7.45 0.81
N VAL A 122 2.42 6.47 1.21
CA VAL A 122 2.41 5.92 2.56
C VAL A 122 3.76 5.30 2.92
N ALA A 123 4.38 4.54 2.02
CA ALA A 123 5.67 3.88 2.26
C ALA A 123 6.80 4.89 2.49
N PHE A 124 6.85 5.97 1.70
CA PHE A 124 7.82 7.05 1.89
C PHE A 124 7.55 7.86 3.15
N LEU A 125 6.28 8.15 3.45
CA LEU A 125 5.90 8.87 4.67
C LEU A 125 6.27 8.06 5.93
N ALA A 126 6.12 6.74 5.85
CA ALA A 126 6.56 5.80 6.88
C ALA A 126 8.09 5.58 6.94
N ARG A 127 8.88 6.25 6.07
CA ARG A 127 10.33 6.08 5.94
C ARG A 127 10.75 4.61 5.80
N LEU A 128 9.96 3.82 5.07
CA LEU A 128 10.17 2.38 4.86
C LEU A 128 10.18 1.53 6.16
N HIS A 129 9.66 2.06 7.27
CA HIS A 129 9.51 1.29 8.51
C HIS A 129 8.12 0.63 8.56
N PRO A 130 8.00 -0.71 8.60
CA PRO A 130 6.71 -1.40 8.49
C PRO A 130 5.67 -0.97 9.52
N LEU A 131 6.07 -0.76 10.78
CA LEU A 131 5.16 -0.27 11.83
C LEU A 131 4.62 1.15 11.56
N ALA A 132 5.42 2.01 10.91
CA ALA A 132 5.04 3.41 10.66
C ALA A 132 4.05 3.53 9.49
N VAL A 133 3.83 2.44 8.72
CA VAL A 133 2.83 2.37 7.65
C VAL A 133 1.42 2.55 8.20
N ILE A 134 1.13 2.11 9.43
CA ILE A 134 -0.20 2.24 10.04
C ILE A 134 -0.61 3.71 10.23
N PRO A 135 0.14 4.53 11.01
CA PRO A 135 -0.21 5.94 11.16
C PRO A 135 -0.07 6.74 9.86
N ALA A 136 0.91 6.43 9.00
CA ALA A 136 1.05 7.08 7.70
C ALA A 136 -0.14 6.79 6.77
N GLY A 137 -0.60 5.53 6.74
CA GLY A 137 -1.74 5.10 5.96
C GLY A 137 -3.04 5.74 6.44
N LEU A 138 -3.21 5.85 7.77
CA LEU A 138 -4.36 6.54 8.34
C LEU A 138 -4.39 8.02 7.95
N LEU A 139 -3.24 8.72 8.00
CA LEU A 139 -3.16 10.12 7.57
C LEU A 139 -3.54 10.29 6.10
N VAL A 140 -3.04 9.42 5.22
CA VAL A 140 -3.35 9.47 3.78
C VAL A 140 -4.82 9.10 3.51
N ALA A 141 -5.38 8.13 4.24
CA ALA A 141 -6.79 7.77 4.16
C ALA A 141 -7.71 8.92 4.62
N LEU A 142 -7.36 9.60 5.72
CA LEU A 142 -8.07 10.81 6.18
C LEU A 142 -8.00 11.92 5.12
N SER A 143 -6.84 12.10 4.49
CA SER A 143 -6.68 13.09 3.41
C SER A 143 -7.56 12.76 2.20
N TYR A 144 -7.71 11.48 1.87
CA TYR A 144 -8.60 11.02 0.80
C TYR A 144 -10.08 11.29 1.14
N LEU A 145 -10.52 10.91 2.34
CA LEU A 145 -11.89 11.12 2.79
C LEU A 145 -12.24 12.62 2.91
N ALA A 146 -11.29 13.45 3.36
CA ALA A 146 -11.45 14.89 3.37
C ALA A 146 -11.58 15.46 1.94
N GLY A 147 -10.84 14.89 0.98
CA GLY A 147 -10.96 15.22 -0.43
C GLY A 147 -12.33 14.87 -1.02
N GLU A 148 -12.85 13.69 -0.72
CA GLU A 148 -14.18 13.26 -1.13
C GLU A 148 -15.29 14.14 -0.51
N ALA A 149 -15.17 14.46 0.77
CA ALA A 149 -16.09 15.39 1.45
C ALA A 149 -16.04 16.79 0.83
N ALA A 150 -14.85 17.28 0.47
CA ALA A 150 -14.68 18.56 -0.23
C ALA A 150 -15.26 18.53 -1.65
N GLN A 151 -15.12 17.41 -2.37
CA GLN A 151 -15.74 17.22 -3.67
C GLN A 151 -17.27 17.30 -3.58
N LEU A 152 -17.87 16.65 -2.57
CA LEU A 152 -19.32 16.67 -2.35
C LEU A 152 -19.84 18.03 -1.88
N SER A 153 -19.10 18.72 -1.02
CA SER A 153 -19.57 19.95 -0.36
C SER A 153 -19.25 21.22 -1.16
N LEU A 154 -18.11 21.25 -1.85
CA LEU A 154 -17.59 22.43 -2.55
C LEU A 154 -17.59 22.28 -4.08
N GLY A 155 -18.01 21.12 -4.60
CA GLY A 155 -18.06 20.84 -6.04
C GLY A 155 -16.68 20.75 -6.70
N VAL A 156 -15.62 20.52 -5.92
CA VAL A 156 -14.25 20.46 -6.42
C VAL A 156 -14.02 19.15 -7.20
N PRO A 157 -13.30 19.16 -8.35
CA PRO A 157 -13.01 17.94 -9.09
C PRO A 157 -12.18 16.93 -8.28
N ALA A 158 -12.45 15.63 -8.46
CA ALA A 158 -11.68 14.54 -7.82
C ALA A 158 -10.17 14.59 -8.14
N ALA A 159 -9.81 15.16 -9.29
CA ALA A 159 -8.42 15.38 -9.68
C ALA A 159 -7.66 16.25 -8.67
N SER A 160 -8.33 17.20 -7.99
CA SER A 160 -7.70 18.07 -6.98
C SER A 160 -7.18 17.27 -5.79
N THR A 161 -7.92 16.25 -5.35
CA THR A 161 -7.47 15.34 -4.27
C THR A 161 -6.24 14.55 -4.69
N GLN A 162 -6.19 14.06 -5.93
CA GLN A 162 -5.04 13.34 -6.46
C GLN A 162 -3.81 14.24 -6.59
N VAL A 163 -3.98 15.48 -7.07
CA VAL A 163 -2.90 16.48 -7.13
C VAL A 163 -2.37 16.77 -5.73
N PHE A 164 -3.25 16.91 -4.73
CA PHE A 164 -2.83 17.11 -3.34
C PHE A 164 -1.99 15.94 -2.79
N GLN A 165 -2.40 14.70 -3.06
CA GLN A 165 -1.60 13.52 -2.70
C GLN A 165 -0.23 13.51 -3.40
N GLY A 166 -0.18 13.86 -4.69
CA GLY A 166 1.07 13.99 -5.44
C GLY A 166 1.99 15.07 -4.87
N LEU A 167 1.43 16.23 -4.51
CA LEU A 167 2.17 17.31 -3.86
C LEU A 167 2.71 16.88 -2.51
N LEU A 168 1.95 16.13 -1.71
CA LEU A 168 2.40 15.58 -0.43
C LEU A 168 3.67 14.74 -0.64
N LEU A 169 3.66 13.80 -1.58
CA LEU A 169 4.83 13.00 -1.91
C LEU A 169 5.99 13.86 -2.43
N PHE A 170 5.71 14.80 -3.34
CA PHE A 170 6.72 15.69 -3.90
C PHE A 170 7.44 16.51 -2.82
N PHE A 171 6.69 17.16 -1.94
CA PHE A 171 7.26 17.93 -0.83
C PHE A 171 7.98 17.02 0.17
N LEU A 172 7.43 15.86 0.49
CA LEU A 172 8.09 14.90 1.38
C LEU A 172 9.47 14.48 0.85
N LEU A 173 9.55 14.11 -0.44
CA LEU A 173 10.80 13.74 -1.09
C LEU A 173 11.75 14.93 -1.23
N GLY A 174 11.23 16.10 -1.64
CA GLY A 174 11.99 17.34 -1.76
C GLY A 174 12.63 17.75 -0.44
N THR A 175 11.85 17.79 0.65
CA THR A 175 12.37 18.08 1.99
C THR A 175 13.37 17.02 2.44
N SER A 176 13.14 15.73 2.17
CA SER A 176 14.10 14.67 2.49
C SER A 176 15.46 14.90 1.80
N LEU A 177 15.46 15.41 0.57
CA LEU A 177 16.69 15.75 -0.14
C LEU A 177 17.44 16.90 0.55
N PHE A 178 16.74 17.97 0.93
CA PHE A 178 17.37 19.11 1.64
C PHE A 178 17.83 18.77 3.07
N VAL A 179 17.18 17.81 3.73
CA VAL A 179 17.59 17.35 5.06
C VAL A 179 18.85 16.49 4.99
N ASN A 180 18.96 15.61 3.99
CA ASN A 180 20.09 14.68 3.87
C ASN A 180 21.28 15.28 3.11
N TYR A 181 21.05 16.26 2.23
CA TYR A 181 22.08 16.82 1.36
C TYR A 181 22.15 18.34 1.48
N ARG A 182 23.36 18.86 1.67
CA ARG A 182 23.63 20.31 1.56
C ARG A 182 23.78 20.69 0.09
N VAL A 183 22.97 21.63 -0.36
CA VAL A 183 23.11 22.22 -1.70
C VAL A 183 24.44 22.97 -1.76
N ARG A 184 25.39 22.47 -2.56
CA ARG A 184 26.58 23.23 -2.95
C ARG A 184 26.35 23.74 -4.36
N LEU A 185 26.09 25.03 -4.50
CA LEU A 185 26.19 25.71 -5.79
C LEU A 185 27.68 25.78 -6.13
N GLY A 186 28.12 24.93 -7.05
CA GLY A 186 29.50 25.00 -7.55
C GLY A 186 29.69 26.34 -8.24
N GLN A 187 30.67 27.12 -7.77
CA GLN A 187 31.27 28.13 -8.63
C GLN A 187 31.92 27.37 -9.78
N VAL A 188 31.29 27.45 -10.95
CA VAL A 188 31.93 27.06 -12.21
C VAL A 188 33.05 28.09 -12.41
N ALA A 189 34.29 27.64 -12.23
CA ALA A 189 35.49 28.39 -12.57
C ALA A 189 35.83 28.15 -14.05
#